data_AF-A0A5E8HB14-F1
#
_entry.id   AF-A0A5E8HB14-F1
#
_cell.length_a   1.000
_cell.length_b   1.000
_cell.length_c   1.000
_cell.angle_alpha   90.00
_cell.angle_beta   90.00
_cell.angle_gamma   90.00
#
_symmetry.space_group_name_H-M   'P 1'
#
loop_
_entity.id
_entity.type
_entity.pdbx_description
1 polymer ?
#
loop_
_entity_poly.entity_id
_entity_poly.type
_entity_poly.pdbx_seq_one_letter_code
_entity_poly.pdbx_strand_id
1 'polypeptide(L)'
;MKKKKSVKKAKKRKPVVYTEKDFIVKPSSVPNIGMGLFTKQTLYKGDTVGYYMGKIITDEQAESNKYVDSKYLLWICKDWWIYGEGKESNYTRYINHSSKPNAELITSVRWKTARFKVLKTIKEGEEIFFDYGKDYWDNVDFKPK
;
A
#
# COMPACT_ATOMS: atom_id res chain seq x y z
N MET A 1 -40.21 20.00 -32.90
CA MET A 1 -39.55 18.71 -32.56
C MET A 1 -38.18 18.97 -31.95
N LYS A 2 -37.97 18.78 -30.64
CA LYS A 2 -36.66 18.99 -30.00
C LYS A 2 -35.79 17.73 -30.17
N LYS A 3 -34.70 17.83 -30.94
CA LYS A 3 -33.70 16.76 -31.10
C LYS A 3 -33.03 16.49 -29.74
N LYS A 4 -33.25 15.30 -29.15
CA LYS A 4 -32.46 14.80 -28.02
C LYS A 4 -31.01 14.62 -28.48
N LYS A 5 -30.09 15.45 -28.02
CA LYS A 5 -28.64 15.21 -28.17
C LYS A 5 -28.29 13.96 -27.37
N SER A 6 -27.82 12.90 -28.04
CA SER A 6 -27.30 11.73 -27.36
C SER A 6 -26.01 12.13 -26.63
N VAL A 7 -26.03 12.16 -25.30
CA VAL A 7 -24.82 12.32 -24.50
C VAL A 7 -23.97 11.07 -24.72
N LYS A 8 -22.84 11.20 -25.42
CA LYS A 8 -21.87 10.11 -25.55
C LYS A 8 -21.37 9.77 -24.15
N LYS A 9 -21.63 8.54 -23.69
CA LYS A 9 -21.10 8.02 -22.41
C LYS A 9 -19.58 8.15 -22.44
N ALA A 10 -19.01 8.89 -21.48
CA ALA A 10 -17.56 9.01 -21.36
C ALA A 10 -16.95 7.61 -21.21
N LYS A 11 -15.92 7.29 -22.01
CA LYS A 11 -15.20 6.01 -21.88
C LYS A 11 -14.60 5.96 -20.48
N LYS A 12 -14.97 4.94 -19.68
CA LYS A 12 -14.38 4.73 -18.36
C LYS A 12 -12.87 4.48 -18.52
N ARG A 13 -12.05 5.24 -17.79
CA ARG A 13 -10.60 5.03 -17.69
C ARG A 13 -10.32 3.61 -17.21
N LYS A 14 -9.41 2.88 -17.85
CA LYS A 14 -8.92 1.59 -17.37
C LYS A 14 -7.92 1.84 -16.23
N PRO A 15 -7.98 1.10 -15.11
CA PRO A 15 -6.97 1.18 -14.07
C PRO A 15 -5.57 0.90 -14.60
N VAL A 16 -4.59 1.64 -14.09
CA VAL A 16 -3.17 1.50 -14.43
C VAL A 16 -2.46 0.81 -13.28
N VAL A 17 -1.47 -0.02 -13.61
CA VAL A 17 -0.53 -0.63 -12.66
C VAL A 17 0.80 0.09 -12.81
N TYR A 18 1.28 0.68 -11.72
CA TYR A 18 2.50 1.49 -11.66
C TYR A 18 3.68 0.64 -11.20
N THR A 19 4.90 1.16 -11.38
CA THR A 19 6.14 0.53 -10.92
C THR A 19 7.03 1.53 -10.18
N GLU A 20 8.12 1.05 -9.59
CA GLU A 20 9.05 1.84 -8.75
C GLU A 20 9.46 3.19 -9.37
N LYS A 21 9.67 3.23 -10.69
CA LYS A 21 10.10 4.45 -11.41
C LYS A 21 9.11 5.60 -11.27
N ASP A 22 7.83 5.30 -11.04
CA ASP A 22 6.74 6.27 -10.93
C ASP A 22 6.66 6.89 -9.52
N PHE A 23 7.52 6.46 -8.59
CA PHE A 23 7.55 6.89 -7.20
C PHE A 23 8.92 7.40 -6.77
N ILE A 24 8.93 8.13 -5.66
CA ILE A 24 10.14 8.58 -4.96
C ILE A 24 9.98 8.33 -3.47
N VAL A 25 11.05 7.84 -2.85
CA VAL A 25 11.17 7.72 -1.40
C VAL A 25 11.91 8.94 -0.88
N LYS A 26 11.32 9.65 0.08
CA LYS A 26 11.90 10.82 0.74
C LYS A 26 11.34 10.95 2.16
N PRO A 27 11.86 11.85 3.02
CA PRO A 27 11.30 12.04 4.35
C PRO A 27 9.78 12.23 4.31
N SER A 28 9.08 11.53 5.20
CA SER A 28 7.62 11.57 5.28
C SER A 28 7.12 12.98 5.58
N SER A 29 5.92 13.29 5.09
CA SER A 29 5.19 14.50 5.46
C SER A 29 4.70 14.47 6.92
N VAL A 30 4.68 13.29 7.56
CA VAL A 30 4.41 13.12 8.98
C VAL A 30 5.72 13.24 9.77
N PRO A 31 5.80 14.12 10.78
CA PRO A 31 7.02 14.30 11.57
C PRO A 31 7.46 13.02 12.28
N ASN A 32 8.78 12.78 12.31
CA ASN A 32 9.45 11.76 13.13
C ASN A 32 9.08 10.29 12.83
N ILE A 33 8.50 9.97 11.67
CA ILE A 33 8.22 8.57 11.27
C ILE A 33 9.18 8.02 10.21
N GLY A 34 10.17 8.81 9.80
CA GLY A 34 11.20 8.41 8.84
C GLY A 34 10.83 8.73 7.40
N MET A 35 10.88 7.72 6.52
CA MET A 35 10.68 7.88 5.07
C MET A 35 9.25 7.56 4.67
N GLY A 36 8.80 8.15 3.57
CA GLY A 36 7.50 7.92 2.95
C GLY A 36 7.60 7.67 1.46
N LEU A 37 6.57 7.04 0.88
CA LEU A 37 6.44 6.83 -0.56
C LEU A 37 5.58 7.92 -1.20
N PHE A 38 6.12 8.63 -2.18
CA PHE A 38 5.45 9.73 -2.88
C PHE A 38 5.31 9.43 -4.37
N THR A 39 4.21 9.87 -4.96
CA THR A 39 3.97 9.69 -6.39
C THR A 39 4.60 10.80 -7.24
N LYS A 40 5.22 10.46 -8.37
CA LYS A 40 5.74 11.42 -9.36
C LYS A 40 4.70 11.86 -10.38
N GLN A 41 3.47 11.38 -10.26
CA GLN A 41 2.37 11.73 -11.16
C GLN A 41 1.01 11.57 -10.46
N THR A 42 -0.06 12.09 -11.06
CA THR A 42 -1.39 11.89 -10.51
C THR A 42 -1.85 10.43 -10.68
N LEU A 43 -2.27 9.82 -9.58
CA LEU A 43 -2.90 8.50 -9.53
C LEU A 43 -4.41 8.65 -9.37
N TYR A 44 -5.18 7.75 -9.97
CA TYR A 44 -6.63 7.79 -9.92
C TYR A 44 -7.19 6.57 -9.20
N LYS A 45 -8.39 6.72 -8.64
CA LYS A 45 -9.10 5.63 -7.97
C LYS A 45 -9.14 4.36 -8.83
N GLY A 46 -8.77 3.25 -8.21
CA GLY A 46 -8.72 1.91 -8.82
C GLY A 46 -7.35 1.52 -9.36
N ASP A 47 -6.42 2.47 -9.50
CA ASP A 47 -5.04 2.19 -9.89
C ASP A 47 -4.31 1.31 -8.87
N THR A 48 -3.22 0.67 -9.30
CA THR A 48 -2.37 -0.16 -8.44
C THR A 48 -0.99 0.47 -8.32
N VAL A 49 -0.59 0.83 -7.11
CA VAL A 49 0.74 1.42 -6.79
C VAL A 49 1.85 0.38 -7.01
N GLY A 50 1.60 -0.86 -6.61
CA GLY A 50 2.55 -1.96 -6.69
C GLY A 50 2.16 -3.12 -5.77
N TYR A 51 2.91 -4.20 -5.85
CA TYR A 51 2.84 -5.31 -4.89
C TYR A 51 3.75 -5.04 -3.70
N TYR A 52 3.30 -5.42 -2.50
CA TYR A 52 4.19 -5.53 -1.35
C TYR A 52 5.08 -6.76 -1.54
N MET A 53 6.38 -6.54 -1.67
CA MET A 53 7.36 -7.60 -1.93
C MET A 53 8.20 -7.85 -0.70
N GLY A 54 8.62 -9.10 -0.56
CA GLY A 54 9.41 -9.58 0.55
C GLY A 54 9.42 -11.09 0.58
N LYS A 55 10.11 -11.64 1.58
CA LYS A 55 10.17 -13.08 1.78
C LYS A 55 8.83 -13.59 2.30
N ILE A 56 8.28 -14.63 1.67
CA ILE A 56 7.10 -15.33 2.20
C ILE A 56 7.53 -16.20 3.37
N ILE A 57 6.90 -16.00 4.52
CA ILE A 57 7.17 -16.76 5.75
C ILE A 57 5.87 -17.26 6.38
N THR A 58 5.97 -18.26 7.23
CA THR A 58 4.84 -18.80 8.01
C THR A 58 4.58 -18.00 9.29
N ASP A 59 3.42 -18.19 9.92
CA ASP A 59 3.12 -17.64 11.26
C ASP A 59 4.20 -18.01 12.29
N GLU A 60 4.55 -19.28 12.39
CA GLU A 60 5.61 -19.76 13.30
C GLU A 60 6.94 -19.04 13.06
N GLN A 61 7.27 -18.75 11.79
CA GLN A 61 8.46 -17.96 11.47
C GLN A 61 8.29 -16.51 11.90
N ALA A 62 7.15 -15.89 11.59
CA ALA A 62 6.86 -14.50 11.97
C ALA A 62 6.94 -14.28 13.48
N GLU A 63 6.50 -15.26 14.27
CA GLU A 63 6.54 -15.25 15.75
C GLU A 63 7.92 -15.54 16.35
N SER A 64 8.89 -15.98 15.54
CA SER A 64 10.24 -16.24 16.04
C SER A 64 10.98 -14.94 16.38
N ASN A 65 11.92 -15.02 17.34
CA ASN A 65 12.80 -13.90 17.76
C ASN A 65 13.53 -13.21 16.59
N LYS A 66 13.65 -13.87 15.44
CA LYS A 66 14.27 -13.30 14.24
C LYS A 66 13.39 -12.24 13.56
N TYR A 67 12.07 -12.39 13.62
CA TYR A 67 11.14 -11.62 12.81
C TYR A 67 10.12 -10.83 13.63
N VAL A 68 9.83 -11.26 14.86
CA VAL A 68 8.73 -10.73 15.69
C VAL A 68 8.79 -9.20 15.91
N ASP A 69 9.99 -8.62 15.99
CA ASP A 69 10.17 -7.17 16.19
C ASP A 69 10.14 -6.35 14.87
N SER A 70 9.97 -7.02 13.72
CA SER A 70 9.96 -6.33 12.42
C SER A 70 8.68 -5.55 12.20
N LYS A 71 8.84 -4.25 11.93
CA LYS A 71 7.73 -3.36 11.54
C LYS A 71 7.23 -3.57 10.11
N TYR A 72 7.83 -4.51 9.37
CA TYR A 72 7.56 -4.77 7.95
C TYR A 72 6.99 -6.19 7.73
N LEU A 73 6.42 -6.79 8.77
CA LEU A 73 5.60 -7.98 8.65
C LEU A 73 4.20 -7.60 8.16
N LEU A 74 3.81 -8.16 7.02
CA LEU A 74 2.49 -7.96 6.44
C LEU A 74 1.77 -9.30 6.35
N TRP A 75 0.68 -9.44 7.08
CA TRP A 75 -0.17 -10.63 7.01
C TRP A 75 -0.94 -10.67 5.69
N ILE A 76 -0.90 -11.81 4.99
CA ILE A 76 -1.62 -11.99 3.71
C ILE A 76 -2.94 -12.71 3.95
N CYS A 77 -2.85 -13.93 4.50
CA CYS A 77 -3.96 -14.85 4.70
C CYS A 77 -3.51 -16.12 5.46
N LYS A 78 -4.43 -16.72 6.23
CA LYS A 78 -4.16 -17.94 7.01
C LYS A 78 -2.84 -17.78 7.77
N ASP A 79 -1.88 -18.65 7.48
CA ASP A 79 -0.61 -18.74 8.19
C ASP A 79 0.56 -18.11 7.40
N TRP A 80 0.28 -17.16 6.49
CA TRP A 80 1.27 -16.62 5.56
C TRP A 80 1.44 -15.10 5.68
N TRP A 81 2.71 -14.71 5.80
CA TRP A 81 3.16 -13.33 5.89
C TRP A 81 4.14 -12.99 4.77
N ILE A 82 4.26 -11.71 4.49
CA ILE A 82 5.38 -11.13 3.72
C ILE A 82 6.28 -10.40 4.70
N TYR A 83 7.54 -10.80 4.77
CA TYR A 83 8.60 -10.09 5.45
C TYR A 83 9.25 -9.09 4.50
N GLY A 84 8.86 -7.82 4.63
CA GLY A 84 9.21 -6.71 3.74
C GLY A 84 10.57 -6.04 4.03
N GLU A 85 11.56 -6.78 4.53
CA GLU A 85 12.93 -6.28 4.72
C GLU A 85 13.97 -7.07 3.92
N GLY A 86 15.14 -6.46 3.73
CA GLY A 86 16.26 -7.05 3.01
C GLY A 86 16.09 -7.02 1.50
N LYS A 87 16.86 -7.87 0.81
CA LYS A 87 17.03 -7.84 -0.66
C LYS A 87 15.76 -8.15 -1.46
N GLU A 88 14.76 -8.78 -0.84
CA GLU A 88 13.50 -9.17 -1.50
C GLU A 88 12.41 -8.10 -1.34
N SER A 89 12.68 -7.06 -0.54
CA SER A 89 11.76 -5.94 -0.33
C SER A 89 11.77 -4.95 -1.49
N ASN A 90 10.74 -4.11 -1.57
CA ASN A 90 10.65 -3.08 -2.60
C ASN A 90 10.14 -1.73 -2.05
N TYR A 91 10.02 -0.75 -2.95
CA TYR A 91 9.57 0.62 -2.66
C TYR A 91 8.24 0.74 -1.89
N THR A 92 7.33 -0.25 -1.99
CA THR A 92 6.02 -0.17 -1.30
C THR A 92 6.12 -0.36 0.21
N ARG A 93 7.27 -0.82 0.74
CA ARG A 93 7.53 -0.87 2.18
C ARG A 93 7.50 0.50 2.87
N TYR A 94 7.68 1.58 2.11
CA TYR A 94 7.69 2.95 2.64
C TYR A 94 6.30 3.62 2.67
N ILE A 95 5.22 2.88 2.37
CA ILE A 95 3.86 3.42 2.48
C ILE A 95 3.48 3.44 3.97
N ASN A 96 3.27 4.63 4.52
CA ASN A 96 3.02 4.82 5.95
C ASN A 96 1.54 4.64 6.32
N HIS A 97 1.29 4.58 7.62
CA HIS A 97 -0.06 4.55 8.16
C HIS A 97 -0.80 5.89 8.01
N SER A 98 -2.10 5.83 7.73
CA SER A 98 -3.03 6.92 8.06
C SER A 98 -4.42 6.35 8.36
N SER A 99 -5.11 6.89 9.36
CA SER A 99 -6.54 6.60 9.62
C SER A 99 -7.47 7.24 8.58
N LYS A 100 -6.95 8.09 7.68
CA LYS A 100 -7.68 8.66 6.54
C LYS A 100 -6.95 8.34 5.22
N PRO A 101 -6.73 7.05 4.93
CA PRO A 101 -5.81 6.61 3.89
C PRO A 101 -6.25 7.04 2.49
N ASN A 102 -5.31 6.99 1.55
CA ASN A 102 -5.55 7.23 0.12
C ASN A 102 -5.28 5.99 -0.75
N ALA A 103 -4.75 4.91 -0.17
CA ALA A 103 -4.65 3.58 -0.74
C ALA A 103 -5.16 2.51 0.24
N GLU A 104 -5.51 1.33 -0.28
CA GLU A 104 -5.90 0.15 0.49
C GLU A 104 -5.05 -1.06 0.10
N LEU A 105 -4.85 -1.97 1.04
CA LEU A 105 -4.19 -3.25 0.80
C LEU A 105 -5.20 -4.27 0.28
N ILE A 106 -4.88 -4.92 -0.84
CA ILE A 106 -5.66 -6.01 -1.41
C ILE A 106 -4.80 -7.28 -1.39
N THR A 107 -5.21 -8.28 -0.62
CA THR A 107 -4.53 -9.57 -0.52
C THR A 107 -5.15 -10.61 -1.46
N SER A 108 -4.36 -11.60 -1.85
CA SER A 108 -4.81 -12.75 -2.62
C SER A 108 -4.36 -14.04 -1.97
N VAL A 109 -5.33 -14.80 -1.45
CA VAL A 109 -5.08 -16.10 -0.81
C VAL A 109 -4.47 -17.11 -1.79
N ARG A 110 -5.00 -17.15 -3.02
CA ARG A 110 -4.56 -18.09 -4.06
C ARG A 110 -3.10 -17.89 -4.45
N TRP A 111 -2.66 -16.63 -4.53
CA TRP A 111 -1.33 -16.28 -5.03
C TRP A 111 -0.35 -15.86 -3.94
N LYS A 112 -0.81 -15.76 -2.68
CA LYS A 112 -0.03 -15.24 -1.54
C LYS A 112 0.61 -13.90 -1.85
N THR A 113 -0.18 -12.99 -2.42
CA THR A 113 0.29 -11.64 -2.79
C THR A 113 -0.53 -10.58 -2.08
N ALA A 114 0.09 -9.42 -1.90
CA ALA A 114 -0.59 -8.22 -1.43
C ALA A 114 -0.23 -7.05 -2.34
N ARG A 115 -1.21 -6.23 -2.72
CA ARG A 115 -0.98 -5.05 -3.57
C ARG A 115 -1.74 -3.84 -3.05
N PHE A 116 -1.19 -2.65 -3.28
CA PHE A 116 -1.85 -1.41 -2.89
C PHE A 116 -2.70 -0.86 -4.03
N LYS A 117 -4.00 -0.68 -3.77
CA LYS A 117 -4.95 -0.07 -4.69
C LYS A 117 -5.28 1.35 -4.26
N VAL A 118 -5.32 2.28 -5.20
CA VAL A 118 -5.65 3.68 -4.95
C VAL A 118 -7.15 3.84 -4.66
N LEU A 119 -7.49 4.43 -3.51
CA LEU A 119 -8.87 4.62 -3.03
C LEU A 119 -9.53 5.90 -3.56
N LYS A 120 -8.73 6.96 -3.70
CA LYS A 120 -9.11 8.31 -4.15
C LYS A 120 -7.97 8.91 -4.95
N THR A 121 -8.23 9.93 -5.76
CA THR A 121 -7.18 10.60 -6.54
C THR A 121 -6.05 11.08 -5.62
N ILE A 122 -4.81 10.75 -5.97
CA ILE A 122 -3.59 11.17 -5.29
C ILE A 122 -2.82 12.03 -6.29
N LYS A 123 -2.60 13.30 -5.96
CA LYS A 123 -1.91 14.25 -6.85
C LYS A 123 -0.42 13.96 -6.88
N GLU A 124 0.23 14.38 -7.96
CA GLU A 124 1.69 14.39 -8.03
C GLU A 124 2.29 15.09 -6.81
N GLY A 125 3.32 14.46 -6.23
CA GLY A 125 4.02 14.96 -5.06
C GLY A 125 3.35 14.63 -3.71
N GLU A 126 2.15 14.05 -3.69
CA GLU A 126 1.51 13.59 -2.44
C GLU A 126 2.08 12.24 -1.96
N GLU A 127 2.07 12.07 -0.64
CA GLU A 127 2.46 10.82 0.03
C GLU A 127 1.30 9.81 -0.01
N ILE A 128 1.65 8.54 -0.16
CA ILE A 128 0.72 7.42 -0.18
C ILE A 128 0.64 6.84 1.23
N PHE A 129 -0.59 6.63 1.70
CA PHE A 129 -0.89 6.07 3.00
C PHE A 129 -1.94 4.97 2.91
N PHE A 130 -1.81 3.96 3.74
CA PHE A 130 -2.83 2.93 3.94
C PHE A 130 -3.13 2.74 5.43
N ASP A 131 -4.24 2.07 5.73
CA ASP A 131 -4.55 1.68 7.11
C ASP A 131 -3.77 0.41 7.45
N TYR A 132 -2.99 0.45 8.54
CA TYR A 132 -2.18 -0.69 8.99
C TYR A 132 -3.04 -1.78 9.64
N GLY A 133 -4.28 -1.44 10.02
CA GLY A 133 -5.17 -2.34 10.73
C GLY A 133 -4.90 -2.38 12.22
N LYS A 134 -5.90 -2.87 12.96
CA LYS A 134 -5.88 -2.93 14.43
C LYS A 134 -4.77 -3.83 14.96
N ASP A 135 -4.55 -4.97 14.31
CA ASP A 135 -3.59 -5.99 14.76
C ASP A 135 -2.17 -5.43 14.81
N TYR A 136 -1.77 -4.56 13.88
CA TYR A 136 -0.48 -3.88 13.97
C TYR A 136 -0.36 -3.05 15.25
N TRP A 137 -1.39 -2.25 15.55
CA TRP A 137 -1.41 -1.33 16.69
C TRP A 137 -1.54 -2.01 18.04
N ASP A 138 -2.15 -3.20 18.10
CA ASP A 138 -2.19 -4.01 19.31
C ASP A 138 -0.83 -4.61 19.67
N ASN A 139 0.07 -4.74 18.68
CA ASN A 139 1.39 -5.35 18.84
C ASN A 139 2.54 -4.32 18.86
N VAL A 140 2.25 -3.03 18.94
CA VAL A 140 3.27 -1.98 19.11
C VAL A 140 2.97 -1.08 20.31
N ASP A 141 4.02 -0.64 21.00
CA ASP A 141 3.93 0.19 22.22
C ASP A 141 3.50 1.65 21.98
N PHE A 142 3.12 2.01 20.75
CA PHE A 142 2.70 3.36 20.37
C PHE A 142 1.40 3.31 19.58
N LYS A 143 0.39 4.07 20.04
CA LYS A 143 -0.90 4.20 19.35
C LYS A 143 -0.91 5.40 18.40
N PRO A 144 -1.55 5.31 17.23
CA PRO A 144 -1.67 6.44 16.33
C PRO A 144 -2.52 7.52 17.00
N LYS A 145 -2.11 8.78 16.85
CA LYS A 145 -2.90 9.96 17.28
C LYS A 145 -4.02 10.24 16.29
#